data_AF-A0A6G6KBE8-F1
#
_entry.id   AF-A0A6G6KBE8-F1
#
_cell.length_a   1.000
_cell.length_b   1.000
_cell.length_c   1.000
_cell.angle_alpha   90.00
_cell.angle_beta   90.00
_cell.angle_gamma   90.00
#
_symmetry.space_group_name_H-M   'P 1'
#
loop_
_entity.id
_entity.type
_entity.pdbx_description
1 polymer ?
#
loop_
_entity_poly.entity_id
_entity_poly.type
_entity_poly.pdbx_seq_one_letter_code
_entity_poly.pdbx_strand_id
1 'polypeptide(L)'
;MFAPKVTDTITGISFLPPEPSSGLMAAINVLESIAACSVNHLQQGGYMSDTEIHGLLQSYHVHLTSGGSLPACRDFLAFTALHQARKHAVTPEGEVSRMQRVLRQRLHDEVHYWSVGMMPGRPNSLYESCPSLRVACSLLGCPAVLSGDDSIVHVASLNPVSALVASAWIRHEITHAGKQDPPFVFPFIVDLATWESLQQRHFSA
;
A
#
# COMPACT_ATOMS: atom_id res chain seq x y z
N MET A 1 14.16 16.74 21.83
CA MET A 1 13.32 17.19 20.71
C MET A 1 13.31 16.05 19.70
N PHE A 2 12.32 15.18 19.77
CA PHE A 2 12.25 14.01 18.89
C PHE A 2 11.74 14.48 17.53
N ALA A 3 12.44 14.14 16.45
CA ALA A 3 11.89 14.29 15.11
C ALA A 3 10.56 13.51 15.06
N PRO A 4 9.46 14.09 14.54
CA PRO A 4 8.23 13.34 14.33
C PRO A 4 8.58 12.12 13.46
N LYS A 5 8.22 10.92 13.93
CA LYS A 5 8.43 9.70 13.15
C LYS A 5 7.67 9.87 11.84
N VAL A 6 8.29 9.43 10.73
CA VAL A 6 7.74 9.58 9.38
C VAL A 6 6.33 8.96 9.33
N THR A 7 6.05 7.93 10.14
CA THR A 7 4.69 7.40 10.36
C THR A 7 3.63 8.45 10.70
N ASP A 8 3.91 9.42 11.58
CA ASP A 8 2.91 10.39 12.05
C ASP A 8 2.57 11.45 10.98
N THR A 9 3.49 11.67 10.04
CA THR A 9 3.28 12.53 8.85
C THR A 9 2.75 11.76 7.64
N ILE A 10 2.97 10.45 7.55
CA ILE A 10 2.44 9.59 6.48
C ILE A 10 0.94 9.34 6.66
N THR A 11 0.44 9.19 7.89
CA THR A 11 -0.94 8.74 8.13
C THR A 11 -1.97 9.86 8.21
N GLY A 12 -1.70 11.07 7.72
CA GLY A 12 -2.70 12.15 7.58
C GLY A 12 -3.88 11.84 6.65
N ILE A 13 -4.08 10.56 6.35
CA ILE A 13 -5.10 9.96 5.51
C ILE A 13 -6.25 9.51 6.43
N SER A 14 -7.43 10.06 6.21
CA SER A 14 -8.64 9.66 6.95
C SER A 14 -8.98 8.18 6.71
N PHE A 15 -9.31 7.45 7.77
CA PHE A 15 -9.84 6.08 7.68
C PHE A 15 -11.15 6.09 6.88
N LEU A 16 -11.35 5.10 5.99
CA LEU A 16 -12.63 5.01 5.28
C LEU A 16 -13.75 4.66 6.26
N PRO A 17 -14.92 5.31 6.14
CA PRO A 17 -16.09 4.90 6.91
C PRO A 17 -16.52 3.47 6.51
N PRO A 18 -17.07 2.69 7.45
CA PRO A 18 -17.52 1.32 7.18
C PRO A 18 -18.73 1.24 6.23
N GLU A 19 -19.37 2.37 5.89
CA GLU A 19 -20.54 2.40 5.02
C GLU A 19 -20.21 2.57 3.52
N PRO A 20 -20.81 1.74 2.63
CA PRO A 20 -20.49 1.72 1.20
C PRO A 20 -20.89 2.99 0.41
N SER A 21 -21.81 3.79 0.92
CA SER A 21 -22.43 4.94 0.20
C SER A 21 -21.49 6.13 -0.03
N SER A 22 -20.35 6.18 0.66
CA SER A 22 -19.28 7.19 0.48
C SER A 22 -17.99 6.61 -0.11
N GLY A 23 -18.01 5.33 -0.52
CA GLY A 23 -16.80 4.52 -0.69
C GLY A 23 -15.90 4.86 -1.86
N LEU A 24 -16.43 5.25 -3.03
CA LEU A 24 -15.61 5.42 -4.24
C LEU A 24 -14.73 6.67 -4.19
N MET A 25 -15.31 7.85 -3.95
CA MET A 25 -14.53 9.09 -3.90
C MET A 25 -13.58 9.12 -2.71
N ALA A 26 -14.00 8.60 -1.56
CA ALA A 26 -13.12 8.49 -0.41
C ALA A 26 -11.95 7.52 -0.69
N ALA A 27 -12.20 6.39 -1.36
CA ALA A 27 -11.15 5.47 -1.81
C ALA A 27 -10.17 6.12 -2.80
N ILE A 28 -10.67 6.90 -3.76
CA ILE A 28 -9.83 7.65 -4.71
C ILE A 28 -8.94 8.62 -3.95
N ASN A 29 -9.49 9.42 -3.03
CA ASN A 29 -8.72 10.38 -2.24
C ASN A 29 -7.59 9.71 -1.42
N VAL A 30 -7.85 8.53 -0.86
CA VAL A 30 -6.85 7.73 -0.13
C VAL A 30 -5.72 7.29 -1.08
N LEU A 31 -6.07 6.73 -2.24
CA LEU A 31 -5.10 6.30 -3.24
C LEU A 31 -4.25 7.46 -3.78
N GLU A 32 -4.85 8.62 -4.00
CA GLU A 32 -4.16 9.83 -4.44
C GLU A 32 -3.22 10.38 -3.36
N SER A 33 -3.63 10.33 -2.09
CA SER A 33 -2.77 10.74 -0.97
C SER A 33 -1.55 9.83 -0.85
N ILE A 34 -1.73 8.52 -1.04
CA ILE A 34 -0.63 7.55 -1.10
C ILE A 34 0.28 7.84 -2.30
N ALA A 35 -0.29 8.11 -3.48
CA ALA A 35 0.48 8.47 -4.66
C ALA A 35 1.30 9.74 -4.43
N ALA A 36 0.68 10.80 -3.91
CA ALA A 36 1.32 12.07 -3.58
C ALA A 36 2.47 11.90 -2.57
N CYS A 37 2.27 11.10 -1.53
CA CYS A 37 3.33 10.78 -0.57
C CYS A 37 4.47 9.99 -1.23
N SER A 38 4.13 8.99 -2.05
CA SER A 38 5.10 8.16 -2.78
C SER A 38 5.97 9.02 -3.70
N VAL A 39 5.37 9.89 -4.52
CA VAL A 39 6.13 10.77 -5.42
C VAL A 39 6.97 11.79 -4.69
N ASN A 40 6.51 12.33 -3.55
CA ASN A 40 7.31 13.26 -2.75
C ASN A 40 8.60 12.56 -2.25
N HIS A 41 8.50 11.32 -1.77
CA HIS A 41 9.69 10.57 -1.38
C HIS A 41 10.58 10.19 -2.57
N LEU A 42 10.00 9.81 -3.72
CA LEU A 42 10.75 9.56 -4.95
C LEU A 42 11.49 10.82 -5.42
N GLN A 43 10.86 11.98 -5.36
CA GLN A 43 11.44 13.27 -5.70
C GLN A 43 12.60 13.63 -4.79
N GLN A 44 12.41 13.53 -3.48
CA GLN A 44 13.46 13.80 -2.49
C GLN A 44 14.65 12.84 -2.65
N GLY A 45 14.42 11.64 -3.18
CA GLY A 45 15.45 10.68 -3.56
C GLY A 45 16.10 10.91 -4.93
N GLY A 46 15.72 11.98 -5.65
CA GLY A 46 16.24 12.32 -6.97
C GLY A 46 15.75 11.40 -8.10
N TYR A 47 14.65 10.67 -7.89
CA TYR A 47 14.13 9.71 -8.88
C TYR A 47 13.35 10.39 -10.02
N MET A 48 12.66 11.50 -9.72
CA MET A 48 11.81 12.24 -10.67
C MET A 48 11.95 13.76 -10.43
N SER A 49 11.76 14.54 -11.50
CA SER A 49 11.67 16.00 -11.43
C SER A 49 10.26 16.49 -11.07
N ASP A 50 10.14 17.76 -10.68
CA ASP A 50 8.84 18.42 -10.42
C ASP A 50 7.87 18.31 -11.60
N THR A 51 8.36 18.48 -12.82
CA THR A 51 7.54 18.46 -14.03
C THR A 51 7.02 17.05 -14.34
N GLU A 52 7.82 16.02 -14.06
CA GLU A 52 7.43 14.62 -14.23
C GLU A 52 6.35 14.21 -13.22
N ILE A 53 6.44 14.71 -11.99
CA ILE A 53 5.51 14.38 -10.90
C ILE A 53 4.10 14.89 -11.20
N HIS A 54 3.98 16.16 -11.62
CA HIS A 54 2.67 16.75 -11.90
C HIS A 54 1.93 15.99 -13.00
N GLY A 55 2.63 15.68 -14.11
CA GLY A 55 2.03 14.91 -15.21
C GLY A 55 1.64 13.49 -14.80
N LEU A 56 2.45 12.85 -13.96
CA LEU A 56 2.21 11.49 -13.49
C LEU A 56 1.01 11.42 -12.53
N LEU A 57 0.92 12.32 -11.55
CA LEU A 57 -0.22 12.38 -10.62
C LEU A 57 -1.53 12.69 -11.37
N GLN A 58 -1.51 13.61 -12.33
CA GLN A 58 -2.68 13.90 -13.16
C GLN A 58 -3.12 12.68 -13.97
N SER A 59 -2.17 11.95 -14.57
CA SER A 59 -2.47 10.72 -15.31
C SER A 59 -3.05 9.64 -14.41
N TYR A 60 -2.55 9.53 -13.17
CA TYR A 60 -3.06 8.59 -12.19
C TYR A 60 -4.48 8.95 -11.71
N HIS A 61 -4.77 10.24 -11.48
CA HIS A 61 -6.13 10.72 -11.17
C HIS A 61 -7.13 10.31 -12.27
N VAL A 62 -6.76 10.55 -13.53
CA VAL A 62 -7.59 10.15 -14.68
C VAL A 62 -7.79 8.64 -14.69
N HIS A 63 -6.73 7.86 -14.47
CA HIS A 63 -6.81 6.40 -14.40
C HIS A 63 -7.77 5.90 -13.31
N LEU A 64 -7.75 6.52 -12.12
CA LEU A 64 -8.64 6.15 -11.01
C LEU A 64 -10.11 6.55 -11.21
N THR A 65 -10.36 7.64 -11.92
CA THR A 65 -11.72 8.21 -12.13
C THR A 65 -12.38 7.73 -13.42
N SER A 66 -11.62 7.10 -14.32
CA SER A 66 -12.11 6.57 -15.59
C SER A 66 -13.13 5.45 -15.38
N GLY A 67 -14.36 5.63 -15.87
CA GLY A 67 -15.33 4.53 -16.00
C GLY A 67 -16.22 4.26 -14.77
N GLY A 68 -16.33 5.21 -13.83
CA GLY A 68 -17.32 5.15 -12.73
C GLY A 68 -17.10 4.05 -11.70
N SER A 69 -15.99 3.31 -11.79
CA SER A 69 -15.57 2.26 -10.86
C SER A 69 -14.03 2.22 -10.77
N LEU A 70 -13.48 1.65 -9.69
CA LEU A 70 -12.03 1.57 -9.53
C LEU A 70 -11.41 0.60 -10.55
N PRO A 71 -10.27 0.96 -11.15
CA PRO A 71 -9.55 0.06 -12.05
C PRO A 71 -8.99 -1.16 -11.31
N ALA A 72 -8.76 -2.25 -12.05
CA ALA A 72 -8.18 -3.47 -11.50
C ALA A 72 -6.78 -3.25 -10.90
N CYS A 73 -5.93 -2.50 -11.61
CA CYS A 73 -4.66 -2.03 -11.07
C CYS A 73 -4.85 -0.66 -10.45
N ARG A 74 -4.84 -0.59 -9.12
CA ARG A 74 -4.94 0.65 -8.35
C ARG A 74 -3.64 1.05 -7.66
N ASP A 75 -2.65 0.16 -7.56
CA ASP A 75 -1.37 0.50 -6.93
C ASP A 75 -0.59 1.52 -7.78
N PHE A 76 -0.11 2.59 -7.14
CA PHE A 76 0.55 3.69 -7.81
C PHE A 76 1.93 3.30 -8.41
N LEU A 77 2.68 2.41 -7.76
CA LEU A 77 4.00 1.97 -8.24
C LEU A 77 3.83 1.04 -9.44
N ALA A 78 2.86 0.13 -9.41
CA ALA A 78 2.52 -0.70 -10.56
C ALA A 78 2.07 0.17 -11.75
N PHE A 79 1.17 1.14 -11.52
CA PHE A 79 0.73 2.10 -12.53
C PHE A 79 1.92 2.87 -13.13
N THR A 80 2.77 3.43 -12.27
CA THR A 80 3.93 4.23 -12.68
C THR A 80 4.92 3.40 -13.50
N ALA A 81 5.18 2.16 -13.07
CA ALA A 81 6.08 1.26 -13.76
C ALA A 81 5.62 0.98 -15.19
N LEU A 82 4.32 0.79 -15.42
CA LEU A 82 3.77 0.58 -16.77
C LEU A 82 3.97 1.80 -17.69
N HIS A 83 3.96 3.02 -17.13
CA HIS A 83 4.13 4.25 -17.89
C HIS A 83 5.61 4.61 -18.12
N GLN A 84 6.47 4.37 -17.13
CA GLN A 84 7.87 4.82 -17.16
C GLN A 84 8.86 3.76 -17.65
N ALA A 85 8.54 2.45 -17.57
CA ALA A 85 9.47 1.38 -17.93
C ALA A 85 10.03 1.53 -19.35
N ARG A 86 9.20 1.92 -20.32
CA ARG A 86 9.63 2.18 -21.71
C ARG A 86 10.61 3.35 -21.80
N LYS A 87 10.33 4.45 -21.11
CA LYS A 87 11.18 5.64 -21.08
C LYS A 87 12.57 5.31 -20.52
N HIS A 88 12.63 4.44 -19.53
CA HIS A 88 13.88 4.03 -18.88
C HIS A 88 14.54 2.80 -19.49
N ALA A 89 14.00 2.24 -20.58
CA ALA A 89 14.49 1.02 -21.23
C ALA A 89 14.66 -0.18 -20.27
N VAL A 90 13.74 -0.33 -19.31
CA VAL A 90 13.70 -1.44 -18.34
C VAL A 90 12.37 -2.17 -18.40
N THR A 91 12.27 -3.31 -17.71
CA THR A 91 10.98 -3.99 -17.50
C THR A 91 10.16 -3.26 -16.41
N PRO A 92 8.82 -3.43 -16.37
CA PRO A 92 8.00 -2.91 -15.28
C PRO A 92 8.48 -3.38 -13.90
N GLU A 93 8.87 -4.65 -13.76
CA GLU A 93 9.48 -5.21 -12.55
C GLU A 93 10.75 -4.45 -12.13
N GLY A 94 11.64 -4.17 -13.10
CA GLY A 94 12.85 -3.41 -12.85
C GLY A 94 12.55 -1.97 -12.42
N GLU A 95 11.52 -1.37 -13.00
CA GLU A 95 11.08 -0.02 -12.66
C GLU A 95 10.49 0.06 -11.24
N VAL A 96 9.66 -0.92 -10.86
CA VAL A 96 9.18 -1.09 -9.48
C VAL A 96 10.36 -1.22 -8.51
N SER A 97 11.30 -2.10 -8.81
CA SER A 97 12.46 -2.36 -7.95
C SER A 97 13.29 -1.10 -7.70
N ARG A 98 13.44 -0.24 -8.72
CA ARG A 98 14.12 1.06 -8.59
C ARG A 98 13.36 2.03 -7.69
N MET A 99 12.04 2.16 -7.88
CA MET A 99 11.19 2.99 -7.01
C MET A 99 11.20 2.50 -5.56
N GLN A 100 11.05 1.20 -5.34
CA GLN A 100 11.10 0.59 -4.01
C GLN A 100 12.43 0.87 -3.31
N ARG A 101 13.56 0.80 -4.02
CA ARG A 101 14.87 1.12 -3.45
C ARG A 101 14.94 2.54 -2.89
N VAL A 102 14.45 3.51 -3.66
CA VAL A 102 14.43 4.93 -3.24
C VAL A 102 13.49 5.10 -2.05
N LEU A 103 12.27 4.58 -2.14
CA LEU A 103 11.28 4.69 -1.06
C LEU A 103 11.77 4.07 0.24
N ARG A 104 12.39 2.88 0.19
CA ARG A 104 12.96 2.22 1.38
C ARG A 104 14.05 3.06 2.05
N GLN A 105 14.94 3.67 1.27
CA GLN A 105 15.99 4.54 1.81
C GLN A 105 15.40 5.78 2.50
N ARG A 106 14.30 6.32 1.97
CA ARG A 106 13.63 7.51 2.54
C ARG A 106 12.76 7.19 3.76
N LEU A 107 12.24 5.98 3.85
CA LEU A 107 11.38 5.51 4.94
C LEU A 107 12.15 4.80 6.07
N HIS A 108 13.49 4.87 6.06
CA HIS A 108 14.38 4.48 7.16
C HIS A 108 14.04 3.14 7.85
N ASP A 109 13.78 2.09 7.07
CA ASP A 109 13.51 0.72 7.55
C ASP A 109 12.20 0.53 8.35
N GLU A 110 11.24 1.47 8.25
CA GLU A 110 9.88 1.22 8.75
C GLU A 110 9.17 0.07 8.01
N VAL A 111 9.71 -0.34 6.85
CA VAL A 111 9.22 -1.47 6.07
C VAL A 111 10.34 -2.43 5.73
N HIS A 112 10.15 -3.70 6.07
CA HIS A 112 11.10 -4.77 5.78
C HIS A 112 10.96 -5.23 4.34
N TYR A 113 12.03 -5.71 3.71
CA TYR A 113 11.95 -6.31 2.37
C TYR A 113 11.89 -7.82 2.49
N TRP A 114 10.92 -8.42 1.81
CA TRP A 114 10.73 -9.86 1.79
C TRP A 114 10.47 -10.32 0.35
N SER A 115 11.45 -10.99 -0.26
CA SER A 115 11.34 -11.49 -1.64
C SER A 115 11.30 -13.01 -1.74
N VAL A 116 11.14 -13.72 -0.62
CA VAL A 116 11.32 -15.18 -0.56
C VAL A 116 10.31 -15.83 0.38
N GLY A 117 9.32 -16.53 -0.18
CA GLY A 117 8.41 -17.39 0.57
C GLY A 117 6.98 -16.85 0.67
N MET A 118 6.07 -17.72 1.11
CA MET A 118 4.68 -17.36 1.36
C MET A 118 4.58 -16.61 2.69
N MET A 119 3.67 -15.62 2.78
CA MET A 119 3.35 -15.03 4.07
C MET A 119 2.87 -16.12 5.05
N PRO A 120 3.35 -16.13 6.30
CA PRO A 120 3.00 -17.16 7.26
C PRO A 120 1.60 -16.89 7.81
N GLY A 121 0.76 -17.91 7.81
CA GLY A 121 -0.63 -17.82 8.24
C GLY A 121 -1.62 -18.15 7.13
N ARG A 122 -2.91 -18.16 7.48
CA ARG A 122 -3.99 -18.41 6.53
C ARG A 122 -4.44 -17.08 5.91
N PRO A 123 -4.58 -16.98 4.59
CA PRO A 123 -5.00 -15.75 3.90
C PRO A 123 -6.27 -15.09 4.45
N ASN A 124 -7.22 -15.92 4.92
CA ASN A 124 -8.54 -15.44 5.34
C ASN A 124 -8.68 -15.23 6.86
N SER A 125 -7.75 -15.72 7.70
CA SER A 125 -7.94 -15.70 9.16
C SER A 125 -8.10 -14.29 9.72
N LEU A 126 -7.31 -13.34 9.22
CA LEU A 126 -7.43 -11.93 9.60
C LEU A 126 -8.81 -11.36 9.21
N TYR A 127 -9.25 -11.61 7.99
CA TYR A 127 -10.49 -11.06 7.44
C TYR A 127 -11.74 -11.70 8.04
N GLU A 128 -11.66 -12.97 8.43
CA GLU A 128 -12.71 -13.64 9.21
C GLU A 128 -12.84 -13.02 10.61
N SER A 129 -11.71 -12.66 11.24
CA SER A 129 -11.71 -12.01 12.56
C SER A 129 -12.13 -10.53 12.51
N CYS A 130 -11.84 -9.83 11.42
CA CYS A 130 -12.15 -8.40 11.23
C CYS A 130 -12.51 -8.13 9.76
N PRO A 131 -13.79 -8.26 9.37
CA PRO A 131 -14.21 -8.16 7.97
C PRO A 131 -13.96 -6.81 7.29
N SER A 132 -13.98 -5.70 8.06
CA SER A 132 -13.68 -4.36 7.54
C SER A 132 -12.29 -4.28 6.90
N LEU A 133 -11.32 -5.03 7.43
CA LEU A 133 -9.96 -5.07 6.90
C LEU A 133 -9.87 -5.67 5.51
N ARG A 134 -10.81 -6.52 5.09
CA ARG A 134 -10.79 -7.05 3.72
C ARG A 134 -10.98 -5.94 2.70
N VAL A 135 -11.86 -4.97 2.99
CA VAL A 135 -12.13 -3.83 2.11
C VAL A 135 -10.91 -2.91 2.05
N ALA A 136 -10.35 -2.53 3.20
CA ALA A 136 -9.18 -1.68 3.30
C ALA A 136 -7.94 -2.32 2.64
N CYS A 137 -7.63 -3.57 2.98
CA CYS A 137 -6.48 -4.30 2.44
C CYS A 137 -6.61 -4.55 0.95
N SER A 138 -7.83 -4.85 0.47
CA SER A 138 -8.10 -4.92 -0.97
C SER A 138 -7.78 -3.57 -1.57
N LEU A 139 -8.48 -2.49 -1.18
CA LEU A 139 -8.30 -1.15 -1.73
C LEU A 139 -6.83 -0.72 -1.83
N LEU A 140 -6.05 -0.94 -0.78
CA LEU A 140 -4.64 -0.54 -0.74
C LEU A 140 -3.70 -1.47 -1.51
N GLY A 141 -4.20 -2.58 -2.04
CA GLY A 141 -3.36 -3.60 -2.64
C GLY A 141 -2.40 -4.21 -1.63
N CYS A 142 -2.84 -4.42 -0.39
CA CYS A 142 -2.02 -4.86 0.73
C CYS A 142 -2.53 -6.17 1.33
N PRO A 143 -2.19 -7.35 0.78
CA PRO A 143 -2.57 -8.63 1.35
C PRO A 143 -1.99 -8.75 2.76
N ALA A 144 -2.82 -9.18 3.70
CA ALA A 144 -2.44 -9.29 5.10
C ALA A 144 -2.86 -10.65 5.68
N VAL A 145 -2.03 -11.19 6.57
CA VAL A 145 -2.29 -12.47 7.25
C VAL A 145 -2.07 -12.34 8.74
N LEU A 146 -2.89 -13.07 9.49
CA LEU A 146 -2.67 -13.30 10.91
C LEU A 146 -1.75 -14.51 11.08
N SER A 147 -0.68 -14.34 11.84
CA SER A 147 0.30 -15.38 12.15
C SER A 147 0.35 -15.65 13.65
N GLY A 148 0.31 -16.93 14.05
CA GLY A 148 0.26 -17.34 15.45
C GLY A 148 -1.10 -17.10 16.10
N ASP A 149 -1.12 -17.02 17.43
CA ASP A 149 -2.31 -16.78 18.26
C ASP A 149 -2.67 -15.28 18.31
N ASP A 150 -3.04 -14.71 17.17
CA ASP A 150 -3.59 -13.35 17.01
C ASP A 150 -2.65 -12.16 17.30
N SER A 151 -1.39 -12.41 17.64
CA SER A 151 -0.47 -11.35 18.11
C SER A 151 0.29 -10.65 16.98
N ILE A 152 0.36 -11.25 15.79
CA ILE A 152 1.21 -10.78 14.69
C ILE A 152 0.41 -10.71 13.39
N VAL A 153 0.43 -9.53 12.76
CA VAL A 153 -0.12 -9.33 11.42
C VAL A 153 1.03 -9.01 10.46
N HIS A 154 1.19 -9.81 9.42
CA HIS A 154 2.10 -9.50 8.33
C HIS A 154 1.31 -8.84 7.20
N VAL A 155 1.84 -7.73 6.67
CA VAL A 155 1.23 -6.98 5.57
C VAL A 155 2.22 -6.96 4.42
N ALA A 156 1.85 -7.47 3.25
CA ALA A 156 2.67 -7.40 2.05
C ALA A 156 2.18 -6.28 1.14
N SER A 157 3.10 -5.57 0.49
CA SER A 157 2.76 -4.54 -0.49
C SER A 157 3.85 -4.40 -1.55
N LEU A 158 3.46 -3.93 -2.72
CA LEU A 158 4.40 -3.43 -3.73
C LEU A 158 4.95 -2.04 -3.34
N ASN A 159 4.09 -1.23 -2.71
CA ASN A 159 4.38 0.14 -2.34
C ASN A 159 4.61 0.27 -0.82
N PRO A 160 5.80 0.72 -0.39
CA PRO A 160 6.09 0.98 1.03
C PRO A 160 5.13 1.94 1.72
N VAL A 161 4.67 2.97 1.03
CA VAL A 161 3.70 3.91 1.61
C VAL A 161 2.37 3.20 1.87
N SER A 162 1.88 2.41 0.90
CA SER A 162 0.66 1.61 1.08
C SER A 162 0.81 0.63 2.25
N ALA A 163 1.98 0.00 2.43
CA ALA A 163 2.24 -0.94 3.52
C ALA A 163 2.11 -0.27 4.90
N LEU A 164 2.63 0.95 5.04
CA LEU A 164 2.55 1.73 6.27
C LEU A 164 1.12 2.18 6.56
N VAL A 165 0.41 2.68 5.54
CA VAL A 165 -1.00 3.08 5.67
C VAL A 165 -1.88 1.90 6.05
N ALA A 166 -1.73 0.76 5.37
CA ALA A 166 -2.44 -0.48 5.71
C ALA A 166 -2.12 -0.92 7.13
N SER A 167 -0.85 -0.83 7.56
CA SER A 167 -0.44 -1.20 8.92
C SER A 167 -1.09 -0.33 9.99
N ALA A 168 -1.13 0.98 9.78
CA ALA A 168 -1.79 1.92 10.68
C ALA A 168 -3.30 1.61 10.78
N TRP A 169 -3.93 1.32 9.64
CA TRP A 169 -5.36 1.01 9.60
C TRP A 169 -5.70 -0.32 10.26
N ILE A 170 -4.87 -1.36 10.04
CA ILE A 170 -4.99 -2.65 10.73
C ILE A 170 -4.89 -2.46 12.24
N ARG A 171 -3.91 -1.68 12.73
CA ARG A 171 -3.79 -1.37 14.16
C ARG A 171 -5.04 -0.66 14.67
N HIS A 172 -5.57 0.32 13.93
CA HIS A 172 -6.77 1.05 14.30
C HIS A 172 -7.99 0.13 14.44
N GLU A 173 -8.33 -0.62 13.38
CA GLU A 173 -9.53 -1.49 13.37
C GLU A 173 -9.47 -2.57 14.45
N ILE A 174 -8.30 -3.19 14.66
CA ILE A 174 -8.17 -4.26 15.66
C ILE A 174 -8.27 -3.72 17.09
N THR A 175 -7.74 -2.52 17.34
CA THR A 175 -7.89 -1.83 18.64
C THR A 175 -9.35 -1.45 18.87
N HIS A 176 -10.02 -0.90 17.85
CA HIS A 176 -11.43 -0.52 17.94
C HIS A 176 -12.38 -1.73 18.08
N ALA A 177 -11.99 -2.91 17.58
CA ALA A 177 -12.73 -4.15 17.75
C ALA A 177 -12.69 -4.73 19.18
N GLY A 178 -12.06 -4.04 20.14
CA GLY A 178 -12.08 -4.42 21.56
C GLY A 178 -11.06 -5.48 21.97
N LYS A 179 -10.04 -5.77 21.12
CA LYS A 179 -8.89 -6.58 21.56
C LYS A 179 -8.04 -5.75 22.54
N GLN A 180 -7.73 -6.33 23.71
CA GLN A 180 -7.03 -5.64 24.80
C GLN A 180 -5.64 -5.14 24.41
N ASP A 181 -4.94 -5.87 23.54
CA ASP A 181 -3.62 -5.51 23.02
C ASP A 181 -3.64 -5.40 21.49
N PRO A 182 -3.16 -4.29 20.90
CA PRO A 182 -3.04 -4.16 19.45
C PRO A 182 -1.95 -5.11 18.93
N PRO A 183 -2.14 -5.76 17.77
CA PRO A 183 -1.16 -6.70 17.25
C PRO A 183 0.12 -6.00 16.81
N PHE A 184 1.21 -6.76 16.80
CA PHE A 184 2.42 -6.36 16.11
C PHE A 184 2.19 -6.48 14.61
N VAL A 185 2.05 -5.33 13.95
CA VAL A 185 1.91 -5.27 12.49
C VAL A 185 3.27 -5.04 11.86
N PHE A 186 3.68 -5.98 11.02
CA PHE A 186 4.94 -5.96 10.28
C PHE A 186 4.65 -5.75 8.80
N PRO A 187 4.96 -4.57 8.26
CA PRO A 187 4.86 -4.32 6.83
C PRO A 187 6.09 -4.88 6.10
N PHE A 188 5.84 -5.49 4.95
CA PHE A 188 6.83 -6.01 4.03
C PHE A 188 6.63 -5.49 2.62
N ILE A 189 7.74 -5.25 1.94
CA ILE A 189 7.79 -5.02 0.50
C ILE A 189 8.08 -6.32 -0.20
N VAL A 190 7.30 -6.62 -1.23
CA VAL A 190 7.51 -7.76 -2.13
C VAL A 190 7.72 -7.26 -3.57
N ASP A 191 8.24 -8.12 -4.44
CA ASP A 191 8.33 -7.85 -5.88
C ASP A 191 6.95 -7.88 -6.58
N LEU A 192 6.88 -7.41 -7.83
CA LEU A 192 5.61 -7.27 -8.55
C LEU A 192 4.94 -8.64 -8.79
N ALA A 193 5.69 -9.64 -9.24
CA ALA A 193 5.14 -10.99 -9.46
C ALA A 193 4.57 -11.62 -8.17
N THR A 194 5.27 -11.48 -7.04
CA THR A 194 4.82 -11.97 -5.73
C THR A 194 3.59 -11.20 -5.27
N TRP A 195 3.59 -9.88 -5.43
CA TRP A 195 2.44 -9.04 -5.11
C TRP A 195 1.19 -9.46 -5.90
N GLU A 196 1.30 -9.64 -7.21
CA GLU A 196 0.18 -10.08 -8.08
C GLU A 196 -0.39 -11.44 -7.62
N SER A 197 0.49 -12.40 -7.30
CA SER A 197 0.07 -13.71 -6.78
C SER A 197 -0.66 -13.59 -5.44
N LEU A 198 -0.19 -12.73 -4.54
CA LEU A 198 -0.83 -12.50 -3.24
C LEU A 198 -2.17 -11.77 -3.39
N GLN A 199 -2.28 -10.79 -4.30
CA GLN A 199 -3.54 -10.12 -4.62
C GLN A 199 -4.61 -11.14 -5.06
N GLN A 200 -4.25 -12.01 -6.01
CA GLN A 200 -5.16 -13.03 -6.52
C GLN A 200 -5.62 -13.98 -5.41
N ARG A 201 -4.68 -14.48 -4.60
CA ARG A 201 -4.99 -15.43 -3.53
C ARG A 201 -5.88 -14.84 -2.43
N HIS A 202 -5.73 -13.55 -2.11
CA HIS A 202 -6.45 -12.92 -1.01
C HIS A 202 -7.80 -12.35 -1.45
N PHE A 203 -7.88 -11.79 -2.66
CA PHE A 203 -9.01 -10.95 -3.07
C PHE A 203 -9.76 -11.45 -4.31
N SER A 204 -9.21 -12.37 -5.08
CA SER A 204 -9.95 -13.05 -6.15
C SER A 204 -10.75 -14.21 -5.56
N ALA A 205 -12.01 -13.93 -5.20
CA ALA A 205 -13.03 -14.92 -4.90
C ALA A 205 -14.14 -14.80 -5.95
#